data_AF-A0A817W2G2-F1
#
_entry.id   AF-A0A817W2G2-F1
#
_cell.length_a   1.000
_cell.length_b   1.000
_cell.length_c   1.000
_cell.angle_alpha   90.00
_cell.angle_beta   90.00
_cell.angle_gamma   90.00
#
_symmetry.space_group_name_H-M   'P 1'
#
loop_
_entity.id
_entity.type
_entity.pdbx_description
1 polymer ?
#
loop_
_entity_poly.entity_id
_entity_poly.type
_entity_poly.pdbx_seq_one_letter_code
_entity_poly.pdbx_strand_id
1 'polypeptide(L)'
;MYETGDDHLHQEPKSTGINEQSKEVICELFKMKTKLKRILKILEEEVIPDDDDKPWVLKYQTEYEDEIDDDNDDDVNKFRFFVTTKILLFNATISNKIHADATYKLIWQEFPCFIIGTTDMIKQFHPYGFAVCSNEKEKDFEFIFNCIRDGLHYLNLQMNEQKLALIADVAEAISNEFLKVFEKHHTEDKNLHTEIMDDIDTLQLSKNKKTFEIAIQDYS
;
A
#
# COMPACT_ATOMS: atom_id res chain seq x y z
N MET A 1 -35.53 41.74 9.00
CA MET A 1 -35.33 40.55 9.83
C MET A 1 -34.46 39.62 9.01
N TYR A 2 -33.19 39.50 9.39
CA TYR A 2 -32.27 38.53 8.79
C TYR A 2 -32.31 37.30 9.70
N GLU A 3 -32.77 36.17 9.18
CA GLU A 3 -32.62 34.88 9.84
C GLU A 3 -31.34 34.24 9.29
N THR A 4 -30.33 34.15 10.16
CA THR A 4 -29.10 33.37 9.95
C THR A 4 -29.38 31.93 10.34
N GLY A 5 -29.56 31.06 9.35
CA GLY A 5 -29.52 29.61 9.55
C GLY A 5 -28.08 29.13 9.46
N ASP A 6 -27.40 29.07 10.61
CA ASP A 6 -26.16 28.29 10.77
C ASP A 6 -26.55 26.82 10.87
N ASP A 7 -26.70 26.17 9.72
CA ASP A 7 -26.68 24.70 9.64
C ASP A 7 -25.21 24.25 9.60
N HIS A 8 -24.57 24.27 10.77
CA HIS A 8 -23.40 23.45 11.00
C HIS A 8 -23.83 21.98 10.91
N LEU A 9 -23.71 21.40 9.71
CA LEU A 9 -23.68 19.96 9.53
C LEU A 9 -22.58 19.39 10.43
N HIS A 10 -22.98 18.87 11.58
CA HIS A 10 -22.20 17.88 12.30
C HIS A 10 -21.99 16.70 11.35
N GLN A 11 -20.83 16.66 10.69
CA GLN A 11 -20.36 15.43 10.07
C GLN A 11 -20.16 14.43 11.21
N GLU A 12 -20.97 13.36 11.20
CA GLU A 12 -20.76 12.22 12.09
C GLU A 12 -19.30 11.74 11.96
N PRO A 13 -18.65 11.34 13.07
CA PRO A 13 -17.29 10.83 13.01
C PRO A 13 -17.26 9.59 12.10
N LYS A 14 -16.51 9.68 11.01
CA LYS A 14 -16.31 8.56 10.08
C LYS A 14 -15.54 7.48 10.84
N SER A 15 -16.24 6.44 11.31
CA SER A 15 -15.63 5.37 12.08
C SER A 15 -14.71 4.55 11.18
N THR A 16 -13.41 4.54 11.48
CA THR A 16 -12.40 3.70 10.81
C THR A 16 -11.90 2.58 11.73
N GLY A 17 -12.52 2.44 12.91
CA GLY A 17 -12.15 1.51 13.96
C GLY A 17 -12.32 0.04 13.64
N ILE A 18 -11.51 -0.78 14.31
CA ILE A 18 -11.70 -2.22 14.38
C ILE A 18 -13.02 -2.53 15.08
N ASN A 19 -13.87 -3.39 14.51
CA ASN A 19 -15.10 -3.82 15.18
C ASN A 19 -14.76 -4.78 16.33
N GLU A 20 -15.62 -4.90 17.35
CA GLU A 20 -15.32 -5.71 18.54
C GLU A 20 -15.02 -7.18 18.25
N GLN A 21 -15.69 -7.79 17.26
CA GLN A 21 -15.43 -9.18 16.87
C GLN A 21 -14.02 -9.34 16.28
N SER A 22 -13.62 -8.45 15.39
CA SER A 22 -12.27 -8.40 14.84
C SER A 22 -11.23 -8.03 15.89
N LYS A 23 -11.57 -7.21 16.91
CA LYS A 23 -10.69 -6.95 18.05
C LYS A 23 -10.46 -8.22 18.86
N GLU A 24 -11.49 -9.01 19.12
CA GLU A 24 -11.35 -10.31 19.81
C GLU A 24 -10.48 -11.27 19.00
N VAL A 25 -10.73 -11.40 17.69
CA VAL A 25 -9.90 -12.22 16.79
C VAL A 25 -8.45 -11.76 16.80
N ILE A 26 -8.18 -10.46 16.71
CA ILE A 26 -6.82 -9.91 16.82
C ILE A 26 -6.27 -10.18 18.23
N CYS A 27 -7.00 -9.92 19.31
CA CYS A 27 -6.49 -10.20 20.65
C CYS A 27 -6.15 -11.68 20.87
N GLU A 28 -6.94 -12.58 20.29
CA GLU A 28 -6.78 -14.04 20.29
C GLU A 28 -5.59 -14.48 19.43
N LEU A 29 -5.44 -13.97 18.21
CA LEU A 29 -4.27 -14.19 17.36
C LEU A 29 -3.00 -13.72 18.08
N PHE A 30 -3.09 -12.64 18.83
CA PHE A 30 -1.96 -12.00 19.51
C PHE A 30 -1.76 -12.45 20.97
N LYS A 31 -2.23 -13.65 21.35
CA LYS A 31 -2.21 -14.28 22.69
C LYS A 31 -0.85 -14.43 23.41
N MET A 32 0.17 -13.61 23.14
CA MET A 32 1.45 -13.63 23.87
C MET A 32 2.15 -12.27 24.11
N LYS A 33 2.51 -12.10 25.41
CA LYS A 33 3.52 -11.22 26.06
C LYS A 33 3.29 -9.71 26.06
N THR A 34 2.87 -9.24 27.25
CA THR A 34 3.03 -7.97 28.00
C THR A 34 3.40 -6.62 27.33
N LYS A 35 4.11 -6.58 26.20
CA LYS A 35 4.50 -5.33 25.49
C LYS A 35 3.44 -4.83 24.49
N LEU A 36 2.38 -5.59 24.26
CA LEU A 36 1.34 -5.30 23.27
C LEU A 36 0.26 -4.29 23.70
N LYS A 37 0.21 -3.88 24.98
CA LYS A 37 -0.83 -2.97 25.50
C LYS A 37 -0.95 -1.66 24.72
N ARG A 38 0.16 -1.16 24.15
CA ARG A 38 0.13 0.08 23.36
C ARG A 38 -0.49 -0.12 21.98
N ILE A 39 -0.28 -1.27 21.35
CA ILE A 39 -0.83 -1.51 20.01
C ILE A 39 -2.28 -1.94 20.12
N LEU A 40 -2.63 -2.77 21.11
CA LEU A 40 -4.05 -3.01 21.44
C LEU A 40 -4.80 -1.70 21.69
N LYS A 41 -4.20 -0.77 22.44
CA LYS A 41 -4.77 0.56 22.62
C LYS A 41 -4.95 1.34 21.31
N ILE A 42 -4.02 1.22 20.36
CA ILE A 42 -4.16 1.87 19.04
C ILE A 42 -5.25 1.17 18.21
N LEU A 43 -5.37 -0.16 18.33
CA LEU A 43 -6.42 -0.98 17.70
C LEU A 43 -7.81 -0.69 18.29
N GLU A 44 -7.88 -0.21 19.54
CA GLU A 44 -9.10 0.22 20.23
C GLU A 44 -9.58 1.61 19.81
N GLU A 45 -8.75 2.42 19.14
CA GLU A 45 -9.10 3.79 18.75
C GLU A 45 -9.89 3.80 17.43
N GLU A 46 -11.21 4.04 17.54
CA GLU A 46 -12.14 3.93 16.41
C GLU A 46 -12.27 5.20 15.55
N VAL A 47 -11.62 6.28 15.97
CA VAL A 47 -11.79 7.63 15.43
C VAL A 47 -10.43 8.19 15.07
N ILE A 48 -10.33 8.83 13.90
CA ILE A 48 -9.15 9.60 13.49
C ILE A 48 -8.85 10.61 14.61
N PRO A 49 -7.67 10.56 15.26
CA PRO A 49 -7.36 11.43 16.38
C PRO A 49 -7.32 12.90 15.98
N ASP A 50 -7.74 13.78 16.88
CA ASP A 50 -7.56 15.23 16.70
C ASP A 50 -6.08 15.61 16.66
N ASP A 51 -5.26 14.96 17.49
CA ASP A 51 -3.80 15.13 17.54
C ASP A 51 -3.12 14.51 16.30
N ASP A 52 -2.40 15.33 15.55
CA ASP A 52 -1.79 14.96 14.27
C ASP A 52 -0.63 13.95 14.39
N ASP A 53 -0.01 13.84 15.56
CA ASP A 53 1.09 12.89 15.83
C ASP A 53 0.59 11.61 16.54
N LYS A 54 -0.70 11.54 16.87
CA LYS A 54 -1.26 10.37 17.53
C LYS A 54 -1.56 9.28 16.50
N PRO A 55 -1.02 8.06 16.67
CA PRO A 55 -1.26 6.98 15.72
C PRO A 55 -2.66 6.37 15.88
N TRP A 56 -3.26 5.96 14.77
CA TRP A 56 -4.49 5.18 14.72
C TRP A 56 -4.40 4.06 13.69
N VAL A 57 -5.29 3.07 13.81
CA VAL A 57 -5.48 2.07 12.77
C VAL A 57 -6.35 2.66 11.67
N LEU A 58 -5.77 2.82 10.49
CA LEU A 58 -6.47 3.38 9.35
C LEU A 58 -7.45 2.37 8.73
N LYS A 59 -7.02 1.11 8.64
CA LYS A 59 -7.79 0.00 8.10
C LYS A 59 -7.24 -1.31 8.64
N TYR A 60 -8.09 -2.31 8.68
CA TYR A 60 -7.74 -3.67 9.08
C TYR A 60 -8.67 -4.66 8.37
N GLN A 61 -8.24 -5.90 8.25
CA GLN A 61 -9.04 -7.03 7.74
C GLN A 61 -8.64 -8.30 8.51
N THR A 62 -9.64 -9.06 8.97
CA THR A 62 -9.44 -10.27 9.78
C THR A 62 -10.03 -11.55 9.19
N GLU A 63 -10.92 -11.45 8.19
CA GLU A 63 -11.67 -12.59 7.62
C GLU A 63 -11.91 -12.36 6.12
N TYR A 64 -11.91 -13.43 5.31
CA TYR A 64 -12.25 -13.41 3.88
C TYR A 64 -13.75 -13.61 3.75
N GLU A 65 -14.43 -12.70 3.06
CA GLU A 65 -15.63 -13.08 2.31
C GLU A 65 -15.16 -13.72 0.99
N ASP A 66 -15.60 -14.95 0.76
CA ASP A 66 -15.60 -15.66 -0.53
C ASP A 66 -14.26 -16.13 -1.14
N GLU A 67 -13.66 -17.20 -0.59
CA GLU A 67 -12.94 -18.19 -1.42
C GLU A 67 -13.36 -19.59 -0.98
N ILE A 68 -14.15 -20.26 -1.83
CA ILE A 68 -14.37 -21.71 -1.74
C ILE A 68 -12.99 -22.35 -1.95
N ASP A 69 -12.57 -23.16 -0.98
CA ASP A 69 -11.39 -24.01 -1.04
C ASP A 69 -11.24 -24.66 -2.42
N ASP A 70 -10.37 -24.10 -3.26
CA ASP A 70 -9.83 -24.80 -4.42
C ASP A 70 -8.32 -24.78 -4.26
N ASP A 71 -7.82 -25.94 -3.80
CA ASP A 71 -6.44 -26.37 -3.72
C ASP A 71 -5.47 -25.67 -2.74
N ASN A 72 -5.28 -26.32 -1.59
CA ASN A 72 -4.00 -26.46 -0.85
C ASN A 72 -3.10 -25.21 -0.76
N ASP A 73 -3.53 -24.17 -0.06
CA ASP A 73 -2.62 -23.12 0.43
C ASP A 73 -2.76 -23.07 1.97
N ASP A 74 -1.71 -23.47 2.69
CA ASP A 74 -1.63 -23.69 4.15
C ASP A 74 -1.86 -22.43 5.04
N ASP A 75 -2.48 -21.37 4.52
CA ASP A 75 -2.66 -20.09 5.21
C ASP A 75 -4.05 -19.98 5.86
N VAL A 76 -4.27 -20.73 6.95
CA VAL A 76 -5.57 -20.79 7.66
C VAL A 76 -5.88 -19.51 8.46
N ASN A 77 -4.91 -18.59 8.66
CA ASN A 77 -5.12 -17.35 9.41
C ASN A 77 -4.50 -16.16 8.68
N LYS A 78 -5.36 -15.37 8.02
CA LYS A 78 -4.93 -14.21 7.24
C LYS A 78 -5.53 -12.93 7.86
N PHE A 79 -4.69 -12.06 8.39
CA PHE A 79 -5.04 -10.75 8.91
C PHE A 79 -4.09 -9.68 8.36
N ARG A 80 -4.55 -8.44 8.39
CA ARG A 80 -3.71 -7.28 8.10
C ARG A 80 -4.27 -6.02 8.72
N PHE A 81 -3.39 -5.10 9.06
CA PHE A 81 -3.78 -3.76 9.48
C PHE A 81 -2.70 -2.75 9.13
N PHE A 82 -3.11 -1.49 8.99
CA PHE A 82 -2.24 -0.37 8.68
C PHE A 82 -2.39 0.72 9.75
N VAL A 83 -1.26 1.11 10.34
CA VAL A 83 -1.17 2.17 11.36
C VAL A 83 -0.46 3.37 10.77
N THR A 84 -0.97 4.57 11.05
CA THR A 84 -0.37 5.83 10.61
C THR A 84 -0.69 6.98 11.54
N THR A 85 -0.11 8.16 11.27
CA THR A 85 -0.47 9.46 11.85
C THR A 85 -0.81 10.44 10.71
N LYS A 86 -1.42 11.59 11.01
CA LYS A 86 -1.75 12.59 9.98
C LYS A 86 -0.48 13.17 9.37
N ILE A 87 0.54 13.39 10.21
CA ILE A 87 1.87 13.86 9.78
C ILE A 87 2.52 12.84 8.83
N LEU A 88 2.43 11.54 9.13
CA LEU A 88 2.99 10.51 8.26
C LEU A 88 2.29 10.47 6.90
N LEU A 89 0.95 10.53 6.86
CA LEU A 89 0.21 10.59 5.60
C LEU A 89 0.48 11.89 4.82
N PHE A 90 0.74 13.01 5.50
CA PHE A 90 1.11 14.25 4.83
C PHE A 90 2.38 14.10 3.98
N ASN A 91 3.33 13.26 4.39
CA ASN A 91 4.54 12.97 3.60
C ASN A 91 4.21 12.39 2.20
N ALA A 92 3.08 11.67 2.07
CA ALA A 92 2.65 11.13 0.78
C ALA A 92 2.14 12.21 -0.19
N THR A 93 1.76 13.40 0.31
CA THR A 93 1.30 14.53 -0.52
C THR A 93 2.44 15.30 -1.18
N ILE A 94 3.62 15.30 -0.53
CA ILE A 94 4.79 16.08 -0.96
C ILE A 94 5.77 15.27 -1.82
N SER A 95 5.56 13.96 -1.92
CA SER A 95 6.46 13.06 -2.64
C SER A 95 5.79 12.40 -3.83
N ASN A 96 6.60 12.16 -4.86
CA ASN A 96 6.23 11.41 -6.06
C ASN A 96 6.84 10.00 -6.04
N LYS A 97 7.23 9.49 -4.86
CA LYS A 97 7.85 8.18 -4.71
C LYS A 97 7.24 7.43 -3.55
N ILE A 98 6.91 6.16 -3.76
CA ILE A 98 6.53 5.23 -2.68
C ILE A 98 7.61 4.19 -2.56
N HIS A 99 8.15 4.06 -1.35
CA HIS A 99 9.01 2.95 -0.97
C HIS A 99 8.13 1.93 -0.25
N ALA A 100 8.06 0.71 -0.77
CA ALA A 100 7.26 -0.37 -0.19
C ALA A 100 8.09 -1.64 -0.13
N ASP A 101 8.88 -1.78 0.93
CA ASP A 101 9.68 -2.98 1.19
C ASP A 101 9.28 -3.62 2.52
N ALA A 102 9.30 -4.96 2.54
CA ALA A 102 9.19 -5.72 3.77
C ALA A 102 10.45 -5.52 4.60
N THR A 103 10.27 -5.19 5.87
CA THR A 103 11.40 -5.15 6.81
C THR A 103 11.58 -6.53 7.43
N TYR A 104 12.26 -7.46 6.75
CA TYR A 104 12.49 -8.83 7.25
C TYR A 104 13.21 -8.91 8.62
N LYS A 105 13.81 -7.79 9.09
CA LYS A 105 14.36 -7.68 10.45
C LYS A 105 13.28 -7.46 11.53
N LEU A 106 12.08 -7.04 11.14
CA LEU A 106 10.92 -6.84 11.99
C LEU A 106 9.86 -7.86 11.56
N ILE A 107 9.98 -9.06 12.09
CA ILE A 107 8.90 -10.06 12.04
C ILE A 107 8.10 -9.88 13.33
N TRP A 108 6.81 -9.62 13.22
CA TRP A 108 5.95 -9.49 14.40
C TRP A 108 5.09 -10.74 14.55
N GLN A 109 5.48 -11.61 15.49
CA GLN A 109 4.82 -12.89 15.72
C GLN A 109 4.69 -13.73 14.43
N GLU A 110 5.79 -13.82 13.68
CA GLU A 110 5.86 -14.56 12.40
C GLU A 110 5.20 -13.86 11.20
N PHE A 111 4.59 -12.69 11.42
CA PHE A 111 3.98 -11.90 10.34
C PHE A 111 4.92 -10.83 9.79
N PRO A 112 5.00 -10.68 8.45
CA PRO A 112 5.79 -9.63 7.82
C PRO A 112 5.30 -8.24 8.19
N CYS A 113 6.26 -7.36 8.49
CA CYS A 113 6.00 -5.96 8.76
C CYS A 113 6.57 -5.09 7.64
N PHE A 114 5.71 -4.23 7.11
CA PHE A 114 6.05 -3.28 6.07
C PHE A 114 6.17 -1.88 6.66
N ILE A 115 7.26 -1.20 6.34
CA ILE A 115 7.37 0.24 6.55
C ILE A 115 7.29 0.88 5.18
N ILE A 116 6.21 1.63 4.96
CA ILE A 116 5.98 2.31 3.68
C ILE A 116 6.32 3.77 3.88
N GLY A 117 6.94 4.39 2.89
CA GLY A 117 7.33 5.79 3.00
C GLY A 117 7.94 6.35 1.74
N THR A 118 8.79 7.34 1.94
CA THR A 118 9.53 7.99 0.87
C THR A 118 10.91 8.39 1.29
N THR A 119 11.74 8.80 0.34
CA THR A 119 13.09 9.29 0.62
C THR A 119 13.27 10.69 0.06
N ASP A 120 13.81 11.58 0.86
CA ASP A 120 14.09 12.96 0.44
C ASP A 120 15.41 13.09 -0.35
N MET A 121 15.74 14.32 -0.75
CA MET A 121 16.97 14.63 -1.49
C MET A 121 18.26 14.44 -0.67
N ILE A 122 18.15 14.36 0.66
CA ILE A 122 19.26 14.15 1.60
C ILE A 122 19.35 12.65 1.98
N LYS A 123 18.56 11.79 1.33
CA LYS A 123 18.48 10.34 1.57
C LYS A 123 17.92 9.97 2.95
N GLN A 124 17.14 10.86 3.57
CA GLN A 124 16.39 10.51 4.77
C GLN A 124 15.07 9.87 4.40
N PHE A 125 14.75 8.78 5.11
CA PHE A 125 13.50 8.06 4.93
C PHE A 125 12.40 8.67 5.80
N HIS A 126 11.26 8.95 5.18
CA HIS A 126 10.08 9.56 5.78
C HIS A 126 8.90 8.59 5.65
N PRO A 127 8.43 7.96 6.75
CA PRO A 127 7.36 6.98 6.68
C PRO A 127 6.01 7.62 6.33
N TYR A 128 5.16 6.84 5.68
CA TYR A 128 3.72 7.06 5.51
C TYR A 128 2.91 6.26 6.51
N GLY A 129 3.43 5.12 6.95
CA GLY A 129 2.77 4.25 7.90
C GLY A 129 3.45 2.90 8.02
N PHE A 130 2.84 2.04 8.82
CA PHE A 130 3.32 0.73 9.18
C PHE A 130 2.20 -0.28 8.96
N ALA A 131 2.49 -1.34 8.20
CA ALA A 131 1.54 -2.42 7.97
C ALA A 131 2.06 -3.71 8.58
N VAL A 132 1.15 -4.48 9.17
CA VAL A 132 1.37 -5.90 9.44
C VAL A 132 0.43 -6.65 8.53
N CYS A 133 0.97 -7.57 7.75
CA CYS A 133 0.21 -8.41 6.84
C CYS A 133 0.53 -9.87 7.14
N SER A 134 -0.36 -10.79 6.80
CA SER A 134 -0.09 -12.21 7.00
C SER A 134 1.01 -12.73 6.10
N ASN A 135 1.08 -12.21 4.88
CA ASN A 135 1.98 -12.66 3.83
C ASN A 135 2.58 -11.46 3.09
N GLU A 136 3.33 -11.76 2.04
CA GLU A 136 3.88 -10.80 1.08
C GLU A 136 3.30 -11.09 -0.31
N LYS A 137 1.98 -11.31 -0.37
CA LYS A 137 1.24 -11.65 -1.60
C LYS A 137 0.54 -10.40 -2.16
N GLU A 138 0.06 -10.47 -3.41
CA GLU A 138 -0.61 -9.38 -4.12
C GLU A 138 -1.69 -8.67 -3.28
N LYS A 139 -2.60 -9.45 -2.68
CA LYS A 139 -3.68 -8.90 -1.85
C LYS A 139 -3.16 -8.01 -0.72
N ASP A 140 -1.97 -8.26 -0.17
CA ASP A 140 -1.39 -7.48 0.93
C ASP A 140 -0.87 -6.13 0.45
N PHE A 141 -0.22 -6.10 -0.72
CA PHE A 141 0.20 -4.85 -1.36
C PHE A 141 -1.00 -4.02 -1.81
N GLU A 142 -2.04 -4.66 -2.38
CA GLU A 142 -3.31 -4.01 -2.69
C GLU A 142 -3.90 -3.32 -1.46
N PHE A 143 -3.93 -4.04 -0.33
CA PHE A 143 -4.44 -3.51 0.93
C PHE A 143 -3.63 -2.28 1.37
N ILE A 144 -2.30 -2.37 1.37
CA ILE A 144 -1.40 -1.28 1.78
C ILE A 144 -1.60 -0.04 0.91
N PHE A 145 -1.61 -0.18 -0.41
CA PHE A 145 -1.75 0.96 -1.32
C PHE A 145 -3.12 1.62 -1.21
N ASN A 146 -4.19 0.81 -1.08
CA ASN A 146 -5.53 1.34 -0.81
C ASN A 146 -5.60 2.06 0.53
N CYS A 147 -4.92 1.58 1.58
CA CYS A 147 -4.86 2.29 2.86
C CYS A 147 -4.32 3.70 2.68
N ILE A 148 -3.23 3.89 1.94
CA ILE A 148 -2.63 5.22 1.74
C ILE A 148 -3.63 6.14 1.04
N ARG A 149 -4.28 5.67 -0.03
CA ARG A 149 -5.27 6.45 -0.78
C ARG A 149 -6.49 6.80 0.08
N ASP A 150 -7.04 5.81 0.78
CA ASP A 150 -8.19 5.98 1.68
C ASP A 150 -7.86 6.98 2.80
N GLY A 151 -6.66 6.89 3.38
CA GLY A 151 -6.17 7.80 4.42
C GLY A 151 -6.04 9.23 3.94
N LEU A 152 -5.45 9.45 2.76
CA LEU A 152 -5.40 10.78 2.16
C LEU A 152 -6.80 11.33 1.91
N HIS A 153 -7.70 10.51 1.36
CA HIS A 153 -9.08 10.91 1.13
C HIS A 153 -9.83 11.28 2.43
N TYR A 154 -9.65 10.52 3.51
CA TYR A 154 -10.25 10.85 4.82
C TYR A 154 -9.76 12.17 5.38
N LEU A 155 -8.49 12.52 5.15
CA LEU A 155 -7.88 13.78 5.57
C LEU A 155 -8.09 14.92 4.56
N ASN A 156 -8.84 14.70 3.48
CA ASN A 156 -9.01 15.64 2.38
C ASN A 156 -7.67 16.13 1.79
N LEU A 157 -6.71 15.20 1.71
CA LEU A 157 -5.40 15.36 1.10
C LEU A 157 -5.35 14.65 -0.25
N GLN A 158 -4.40 15.05 -1.10
CA GLN A 158 -4.19 14.45 -2.41
C GLN A 158 -2.70 14.19 -2.63
N MET A 159 -2.38 13.04 -3.22
CA MET A 159 -1.04 12.76 -3.75
C MET A 159 -1.02 12.95 -5.26
N ASN A 160 0.17 13.15 -5.82
CA ASN A 160 0.35 13.20 -7.26
C ASN A 160 0.52 11.80 -7.85
N GLU A 161 -0.60 11.07 -8.00
CA GLU A 161 -0.61 9.70 -8.53
C GLU A 161 0.03 9.62 -9.94
N GLN A 162 -0.13 10.67 -10.76
CA GLN A 162 0.37 10.71 -12.15
C GLN A 162 1.89 10.69 -12.27
N LYS A 163 2.60 11.14 -11.24
CA LYS A 163 4.09 11.18 -11.22
C LYS A 163 4.67 10.18 -10.24
N LEU A 164 3.83 9.34 -9.65
CA LEU A 164 4.19 8.44 -8.57
C LEU A 164 5.04 7.30 -9.12
N ALA A 165 6.21 7.08 -8.52
CA ALA A 165 7.09 5.97 -8.83
C ALA A 165 7.20 5.03 -7.63
N LEU A 166 7.11 3.72 -7.89
CA LEU A 166 7.40 2.69 -6.90
C LEU A 166 8.91 2.45 -6.78
N ILE A 167 9.38 2.35 -5.55
CA ILE A 167 10.71 1.87 -5.17
C ILE A 167 10.50 0.67 -4.26
N ALA A 168 10.77 -0.52 -4.76
CA ALA A 168 10.65 -1.76 -4.03
C ALA A 168 11.63 -2.79 -4.60
N ASP A 169 11.78 -3.91 -3.90
CA ASP A 169 12.40 -5.10 -4.47
C ASP A 169 11.68 -5.54 -5.76
N VAL A 170 12.43 -6.17 -6.67
CA VAL A 170 11.91 -6.64 -7.98
C VAL A 170 11.03 -7.87 -7.78
N ALA A 171 9.88 -7.66 -7.16
CA ALA A 171 8.83 -8.64 -6.93
C ALA A 171 7.60 -8.28 -7.77
N GLU A 172 7.08 -9.27 -8.48
CA GLU A 172 5.95 -9.09 -9.41
C GLU A 172 4.69 -8.64 -8.66
N ALA A 173 4.42 -9.23 -7.49
CA ALA A 173 3.24 -8.92 -6.69
C ALA A 173 3.12 -7.44 -6.28
N ILE A 174 4.24 -6.81 -5.87
CA ILE A 174 4.26 -5.40 -5.47
C ILE A 174 4.03 -4.50 -6.68
N SER A 175 4.69 -4.84 -7.78
CA SER A 175 4.65 -4.07 -9.02
C SER A 175 3.24 -4.10 -9.63
N ASN A 176 2.64 -5.28 -9.78
CA ASN A 176 1.31 -5.44 -10.36
C ASN A 176 0.25 -4.66 -9.57
N GLU A 177 0.30 -4.75 -8.24
CA GLU A 177 -0.69 -4.11 -7.39
C GLU A 177 -0.49 -2.60 -7.29
N PHE A 178 0.74 -2.11 -7.39
CA PHE A 178 1.01 -0.67 -7.52
C PHE A 178 0.36 -0.10 -8.79
N LEU A 179 0.58 -0.73 -9.95
CA LEU A 179 -0.02 -0.33 -11.23
C LEU A 179 -1.55 -0.40 -11.16
N LYS A 180 -2.08 -1.46 -10.57
CA LYS A 180 -3.53 -1.66 -10.40
C LYS A 180 -4.17 -0.58 -9.54
N VAL A 181 -3.52 -0.13 -8.45
CA VAL A 181 -4.10 0.85 -7.52
C VAL A 181 -3.92 2.29 -8.00
N PHE A 182 -2.74 2.64 -8.52
CA PHE A 182 -2.39 4.04 -8.85
C PHE A 182 -2.42 4.37 -10.35
N GLU A 183 -2.29 3.40 -11.25
CA GLU A 183 -2.27 3.68 -12.71
C GLU A 183 -3.59 3.36 -13.43
N LYS A 184 -4.54 2.66 -12.80
CA LYS A 184 -5.82 2.30 -13.46
C LYS A 184 -6.67 3.48 -13.91
N HIS A 185 -6.46 4.69 -13.40
CA HIS A 185 -7.15 5.90 -13.85
C HIS A 185 -6.57 6.53 -15.14
N HIS A 186 -5.47 5.98 -15.70
CA HIS A 186 -4.85 6.47 -16.94
C HIS A 186 -5.27 5.72 -18.21
N THR A 187 -6.28 4.85 -18.12
CA THR A 187 -6.74 4.02 -19.25
C THR A 187 -7.60 4.76 -20.28
N GLU A 188 -7.16 5.93 -20.75
CA GLU A 188 -7.50 6.43 -22.09
C GLU A 188 -6.34 6.34 -23.08
N ASP A 189 -5.09 6.09 -22.66
CA ASP A 189 -3.93 6.00 -23.57
C ASP A 189 -3.33 4.57 -23.68
N LYS A 190 -4.19 3.57 -23.85
CA LYS A 190 -3.76 2.17 -24.10
C LYS A 190 -2.98 1.98 -25.42
N ASN A 191 -3.01 2.96 -26.34
CA ASN A 191 -2.33 2.83 -27.63
C ASN A 191 -0.81 3.05 -27.53
N LEU A 192 -0.35 3.92 -26.62
CA LEU A 192 1.07 4.28 -26.53
C LEU A 192 1.94 3.14 -25.97
N HIS A 193 1.41 2.35 -25.03
CA HIS A 193 2.18 1.28 -24.39
C HIS A 193 2.43 0.09 -25.33
N THR A 194 1.49 -0.19 -26.24
CA THR A 194 1.63 -1.21 -27.28
C THR A 194 2.65 -0.77 -28.34
N GLU A 195 2.60 0.50 -28.76
CA GLU A 195 3.57 1.06 -29.72
C GLU A 195 5.01 1.05 -29.16
N ILE A 196 5.20 1.37 -27.87
CA ILE A 196 6.53 1.34 -27.23
C ILE A 196 7.08 -0.10 -27.13
N MET A 197 6.22 -1.09 -26.84
CA MET A 197 6.64 -2.48 -26.76
C MET A 197 7.01 -3.05 -28.14
N ASP A 198 6.21 -2.75 -29.17
CA ASP A 198 6.50 -3.14 -30.56
C ASP A 198 7.80 -2.51 -31.07
N ASP A 199 8.08 -1.26 -30.69
CA ASP A 199 9.33 -0.57 -31.04
C ASP A 199 10.55 -1.19 -30.32
N ILE A 200 10.42 -1.58 -29.05
CA ILE A 200 11.51 -2.25 -28.30
C ILE A 200 11.84 -3.59 -28.93
N ASP A 201 10.83 -4.41 -29.25
CA ASP A 201 11.03 -5.72 -29.86
C ASP A 201 11.64 -5.59 -31.27
N THR A 202 11.18 -4.61 -32.05
CA THR A 202 11.75 -4.30 -33.37
C THR A 202 13.22 -3.86 -33.25
N LEU A 203 13.56 -3.04 -32.25
CA LEU A 203 14.93 -2.60 -31.99
C LEU A 203 15.83 -3.74 -31.51
N GLN A 204 15.34 -4.66 -30.67
CA GLN A 204 16.10 -5.82 -30.21
C GLN A 204 16.35 -6.83 -31.35
N LEU A 205 15.33 -7.11 -32.18
CA LEU A 205 15.44 -7.99 -33.33
C LEU A 205 16.42 -7.45 -34.39
N SER A 206 16.39 -6.13 -34.65
CA SER A 206 17.28 -5.51 -35.63
C SER A 206 18.75 -5.52 -35.20
N LYS A 207 19.04 -5.36 -33.90
CA LYS A 207 20.40 -5.48 -33.34
C LYS A 207 20.93 -6.89 -33.45
N ASN A 208 20.13 -7.89 -33.07
CA ASN A 208 20.52 -9.29 -33.15
C ASN A 208 20.79 -9.74 -34.59
N LYS A 209 19.98 -9.30 -35.55
CA LYS A 209 20.18 -9.59 -36.97
C LYS A 209 21.49 -9.00 -37.52
N LYS A 210 21.79 -7.74 -37.22
CA LYS A 210 23.07 -7.11 -37.64
C LYS A 210 24.28 -7.82 -37.03
N THR A 211 24.22 -8.17 -35.75
CA THR A 211 25.30 -8.91 -35.08
C THR A 211 25.51 -10.28 -35.70
N PHE A 212 24.42 -10.96 -36.10
CA PHE A 212 24.50 -12.26 -36.77
C PHE A 212 25.07 -12.15 -38.20
N GLU A 213 24.66 -11.14 -38.97
CA GLU A 213 25.17 -10.91 -40.33
C GLU A 213 26.66 -10.56 -40.34
N ILE A 214 27.12 -9.73 -39.39
CA ILE A 214 28.55 -9.42 -39.22
C ILE A 214 29.34 -10.69 -38.86
N ALA A 215 28.81 -11.51 -37.95
CA ALA A 215 29.46 -12.77 -37.58
C ALA A 215 29.59 -13.71 -38.80
N ILE A 216 28.57 -13.84 -39.65
CA ILE A 216 28.68 -14.68 -40.86
C ILE A 216 29.74 -14.16 -41.85
N GLN A 217 29.89 -12.83 -41.95
CA GLN A 217 30.88 -12.19 -42.83
C GLN A 217 32.33 -12.42 -42.37
N ASP A 218 32.56 -12.52 -41.07
CA ASP A 218 33.89 -12.80 -40.51
C ASP A 218 34.31 -14.28 -40.61
N TYR A 219 33.36 -15.18 -40.94
CA TYR A 219 33.59 -16.62 -41.11
C TYR A 219 33.54 -17.10 -42.57
N SER A 220 33.48 -16.19 -43.56
CA SER A 220 33.49 -16.49 -45.00
C SER A 220 34.77 -15.99 -45.67
#